data_AF-A0A164KJQ5-F1
#
_entry.id   AF-A0A164KJQ5-F1
#
_cell.length_a   1.000
_cell.length_b   1.000
_cell.length_c   1.000
_cell.angle_alpha   90.00
_cell.angle_beta   90.00
_cell.angle_gamma   90.00
#
_symmetry.space_group_name_H-M   'P 1'
#
loop_
_entity.id
_entity.type
_entity.pdbx_description
1 polymer ?
#
loop_
_entity_poly.entity_id
_entity_poly.type
_entity_poly.pdbx_seq_one_letter_code
_entity_poly.pdbx_strand_id
1 'polypeptide(L)'
;MMARLSLLGFALLLVTGQCRAEGLFEDGQEYQYSYLTFTTSGVRDPTPSGSSFGIRGNLLIQKQAGEAIVKVPVLKLTFRYTGDDITSMIPATHRSQHCGLCGDYNGQFSRELVSPSGCNVKDATDLARSYVLRDNKCKENIPTPPCVAEPINVGERYQSSRL
;
A
#
# COMPACT_ATOMS: atom_id res chain seq x y z
N MET A 1 -13.11 -40.63 -50.01
CA MET A 1 -12.13 -39.64 -49.49
C MET A 1 -12.91 -38.55 -48.77
N MET A 2 -12.96 -38.59 -47.44
CA MET A 2 -13.63 -37.57 -46.62
C MET A 2 -12.66 -36.41 -46.38
N ALA A 3 -12.96 -35.24 -46.92
CA ALA A 3 -12.19 -34.01 -46.70
C ALA A 3 -12.94 -33.08 -45.74
N ARG A 4 -12.48 -33.15 -44.48
CA ARG A 4 -12.21 -32.06 -43.50
C ARG A 4 -13.29 -31.01 -43.20
N LEU A 5 -13.89 -31.24 -42.02
CA LEU A 5 -14.36 -30.33 -40.96
C LEU A 5 -14.84 -28.92 -41.32
N SER A 6 -16.11 -28.70 -40.97
CA SER A 6 -16.99 -27.59 -41.28
C SER A 6 -16.69 -26.28 -40.53
N LEU A 7 -17.26 -25.19 -41.06
CA LEU A 7 -17.33 -23.84 -40.47
C LEU A 7 -17.88 -23.80 -39.01
N LEU A 8 -18.42 -24.90 -38.48
CA LEU A 8 -18.83 -25.02 -37.07
C LEU A 8 -17.65 -25.09 -36.10
N GLY A 9 -16.42 -25.34 -36.57
CA GLY A 9 -15.21 -25.34 -35.73
C GLY A 9 -14.69 -23.94 -35.35
N PHE A 10 -15.06 -22.90 -36.10
CA PHE A 10 -14.60 -21.53 -35.83
C PHE A 10 -15.49 -20.76 -34.85
N ALA A 11 -16.74 -21.20 -34.66
CA ALA A 11 -17.70 -20.53 -33.79
C ALA A 11 -17.56 -20.91 -32.31
N LEU A 12 -16.80 -21.96 -31.97
CA LEU A 12 -16.64 -22.41 -30.57
C LEU A 12 -15.43 -21.78 -29.84
N LEU A 13 -14.56 -21.04 -30.54
CA LEU A 13 -13.39 -20.39 -29.93
C LEU A 13 -13.67 -18.99 -29.37
N LEU A 14 -14.89 -18.47 -29.51
CA LEU A 14 -15.26 -17.10 -29.12
C LEU A 14 -16.19 -17.01 -27.89
N VAL A 15 -16.45 -18.13 -27.20
CA VAL A 15 -17.38 -18.15 -26.03
C VAL A 15 -16.69 -18.58 -24.73
N THR A 16 -15.37 -18.51 -24.64
CA THR A 16 -14.72 -18.34 -23.34
C THR A 16 -14.48 -16.86 -23.13
N GLY A 17 -15.52 -16.17 -22.64
CA GLY A 17 -15.36 -14.89 -21.96
C GLY A 17 -14.50 -15.12 -20.72
N GLN A 18 -13.19 -15.25 -20.91
CA GLN A 18 -12.24 -15.05 -19.84
C GLN A 18 -12.20 -13.55 -19.65
N CYS A 19 -12.97 -13.08 -18.67
CA CYS A 19 -12.64 -11.85 -17.96
C CYS A 19 -11.27 -12.07 -17.32
N ARG A 20 -10.20 -12.02 -18.13
CA ARG A 20 -8.85 -11.89 -17.63
C ARG A 20 -8.80 -10.42 -17.23
N ALA A 21 -8.77 -10.16 -15.92
CA ALA A 21 -8.41 -8.84 -15.45
C ALA A 21 -6.98 -8.60 -15.94
N GLU A 22 -6.84 -7.97 -17.11
CA GLU A 22 -5.56 -7.50 -17.58
C GLU A 22 -5.09 -6.49 -16.53
N GLY A 23 -3.92 -6.76 -15.94
CA GLY A 23 -3.34 -5.85 -14.98
C GLY A 23 -3.17 -4.49 -15.63
N LEU A 24 -3.46 -3.41 -14.91
CA LEU A 24 -3.36 -2.03 -15.40
C LEU A 24 -1.97 -1.67 -15.97
N PHE A 25 -0.94 -2.48 -15.66
CA PHE A 25 0.44 -2.30 -16.08
C PHE A 25 0.97 -3.58 -16.73
N GLU A 26 1.72 -3.44 -17.82
CA GLU A 26 2.36 -4.54 -18.55
C GLU A 26 3.80 -4.79 -18.06
N ASP A 27 4.26 -6.04 -18.18
CA ASP A 27 5.64 -6.38 -17.83
C ASP A 27 6.64 -5.76 -18.81
N GLY A 28 7.77 -5.29 -18.28
CA GLY A 28 8.82 -4.62 -19.04
C GLY A 28 8.51 -3.15 -19.38
N GLN A 29 7.36 -2.63 -18.97
CA GLN A 29 6.95 -1.25 -19.24
C GLN A 29 7.21 -0.31 -18.05
N GLU A 30 7.56 0.93 -18.37
CA GLU A 30 7.63 2.05 -17.43
C GLU A 30 6.54 3.06 -17.76
N TYR A 31 5.80 3.48 -16.74
CA TYR A 31 4.74 4.47 -16.85
C TYR A 31 5.09 5.68 -15.99
N GLN A 32 4.95 6.88 -16.56
CA GLN A 32 5.16 8.14 -15.86
C GLN A 32 3.86 8.94 -15.78
N TYR A 33 3.43 9.31 -14.57
CA TYR A 33 2.23 10.11 -14.33
C TYR A 33 2.56 11.38 -13.59
N SER A 34 2.17 12.54 -14.13
CA SER A 34 2.26 13.82 -13.43
C SER A 34 0.94 14.09 -12.69
N TYR A 35 1.02 14.50 -11.43
CA TYR A 35 -0.16 14.89 -10.64
C TYR A 35 0.05 16.27 -9.99
N LEU A 36 -1.07 16.97 -9.79
CA LEU A 36 -1.11 18.29 -9.16
C LEU A 36 -1.42 18.22 -7.65
N THR A 37 -1.97 17.09 -7.19
CA THR A 37 -2.29 16.82 -5.79
C THR A 37 -2.40 15.32 -5.57
N PHE A 38 -1.89 14.82 -4.43
CA PHE A 38 -2.24 13.50 -3.93
C PHE A 38 -3.35 13.65 -2.91
N THR A 39 -4.40 12.84 -3.01
CA THR A 39 -5.30 12.64 -1.88
C THR A 39 -4.66 11.58 -0.97
N THR A 40 -4.75 11.78 0.34
CA THR A 40 -4.27 10.81 1.35
C THR A 40 -4.93 9.43 1.23
N SER A 41 -6.01 9.32 0.45
CA SER A 41 -6.75 8.09 0.18
C SER A 41 -6.34 7.36 -1.10
N GLY A 42 -5.50 7.96 -1.97
CA GLY A 42 -5.07 7.31 -3.23
C GLY A 42 -6.19 7.07 -4.27
N VAL A 43 -7.42 7.55 -4.02
CA VAL A 43 -8.56 7.48 -4.92
C VAL A 43 -8.78 8.86 -5.54
N ARG A 44 -9.06 8.92 -6.85
CA ARG A 44 -9.64 10.12 -7.48
C ARG A 44 -11.05 10.32 -6.91
N ASP A 45 -11.17 11.03 -5.81
CA ASP A 45 -12.47 11.45 -5.27
C ASP A 45 -12.70 12.92 -5.66
N PRO A 46 -13.91 13.32 -6.11
CA PRO A 46 -14.25 14.73 -6.29
C PRO A 46 -14.20 15.45 -4.94
N THR A 47 -13.11 16.19 -4.70
CA THR A 47 -12.82 16.94 -3.47
C THR A 47 -13.97 17.87 -3.04
N PRO A 48 -14.50 17.73 -1.82
CA PRO A 48 -15.09 18.85 -1.08
C PRO A 48 -14.06 19.35 -0.04
N SER A 49 -13.65 20.61 -0.21
CA SER A 49 -13.10 21.53 0.81
C SER A 49 -12.33 20.93 2.01
N GLY A 50 -11.01 21.07 2.06
CA GLY A 50 -10.32 21.12 3.36
C GLY A 50 -8.82 20.82 3.45
N SER A 51 -8.20 20.12 2.50
CA SER A 51 -6.80 19.67 2.67
C SER A 51 -6.01 19.67 1.36
N SER A 52 -5.65 20.87 0.88
CA SER A 52 -4.67 21.02 -0.19
C SER A 52 -3.25 20.94 0.37
N PHE A 53 -2.77 19.71 0.64
CA PHE A 53 -1.34 19.39 0.67
C PHE A 53 -0.96 18.79 -0.69
N GLY A 54 -1.06 19.60 -1.75
CA GLY A 54 -0.75 19.14 -3.11
C GLY A 54 0.76 19.06 -3.32
N ILE A 55 1.31 17.84 -3.40
CA ILE A 55 2.66 17.63 -3.94
C ILE A 55 2.54 17.74 -5.47
N ARG A 56 3.40 18.55 -6.10
CA ARG A 56 3.60 18.52 -7.55
C ARG A 56 4.73 17.55 -7.86
N GLY A 57 4.48 16.54 -8.67
CA GLY A 57 5.52 15.58 -8.99
C GLY A 57 5.11 14.56 -10.04
N ASN A 58 6.06 13.67 -10.32
CA ASN A 58 5.84 12.50 -11.16
C ASN A 58 5.75 11.25 -10.28
N LEU A 59 4.94 10.29 -10.70
CA LEU A 59 5.00 8.90 -10.28
C LEU A 59 5.65 8.10 -11.41
N LEU A 60 6.59 7.22 -11.07
CA LEU A 60 7.14 6.26 -12.00
C LEU A 60 6.72 4.86 -11.57
N ILE A 61 6.09 4.10 -12.47
CA ILE A 61 5.64 2.74 -12.22
C ILE A 61 6.37 1.83 -13.19
N GLN A 62 7.14 0.88 -12.69
CA GLN A 62 7.84 -0.14 -13.47
C GLN A 62 7.28 -1.49 -13.08
N LYS A 63 6.83 -2.30 -14.02
CA LYS A 63 6.39 -3.67 -13.74
C LYS A 63 7.29 -4.67 -14.47
N GLN A 64 7.81 -5.67 -13.77
CA GLN A 64 8.70 -6.68 -14.34
C GLN A 64 8.44 -8.03 -13.65
N ALA A 65 8.17 -9.06 -14.45
CA ALA A 65 8.03 -10.45 -13.99
C ALA A 65 7.05 -10.63 -12.81
N GLY A 66 5.92 -9.92 -12.82
CA GLY A 66 4.92 -9.97 -11.75
C GLY A 66 5.19 -9.06 -10.55
N GLU A 67 6.35 -8.40 -10.50
CA GLU A 67 6.68 -7.39 -9.50
C GLU A 67 6.42 -5.98 -10.04
N ALA A 68 5.88 -5.09 -9.21
CA ALA A 68 5.71 -3.68 -9.52
C ALA A 68 6.54 -2.80 -8.57
N ILE A 69 7.32 -1.88 -9.13
CA ILE A 69 8.06 -0.84 -8.42
C ILE A 69 7.40 0.51 -8.70
N VAL A 70 7.00 1.21 -7.65
CA VAL A 70 6.45 2.57 -7.72
C VAL A 70 7.43 3.53 -7.07
N LYS A 71 7.90 4.53 -7.81
CA LYS A 71 8.80 5.58 -7.31
C LYS A 71 8.08 6.91 -7.26
N VAL A 72 8.32 7.65 -6.18
CA VAL A 72 7.88 9.04 -5.99
C VAL A 72 9.13 9.91 -5.91
N PRO A 73 9.70 10.36 -7.05
CA PRO A 73 11.05 10.94 -7.08
C PRO A 73 11.19 12.21 -6.23
N VAL A 74 10.15 13.04 -6.15
CA VAL A 74 10.15 14.27 -5.34
C VAL A 74 10.30 14.00 -3.84
N LEU A 75 9.76 12.87 -3.36
CA LEU A 75 9.92 12.40 -1.98
C LEU A 75 11.02 11.36 -1.83
N LYS A 76 11.66 10.94 -2.93
CA LYS A 76 12.63 9.83 -2.96
C LYS A 76 12.10 8.54 -2.31
N LEU A 77 10.79 8.29 -2.39
CA LEU A 77 10.15 7.07 -1.88
C LEU A 77 10.09 6.01 -2.97
N THR A 78 10.27 4.75 -2.58
CA THR A 78 10.07 3.60 -3.47
C THR A 78 9.18 2.56 -2.77
N PHE A 79 8.21 2.04 -3.50
CA PHE A 79 7.35 0.94 -3.07
C PHE A 79 7.56 -0.24 -4.02
N ARG A 80 7.62 -1.43 -3.44
CA ARG A 80 7.74 -2.69 -4.16
C ARG A 80 6.53 -3.55 -3.84
N TYR A 81 5.88 -4.06 -4.86
CA TYR A 81 4.72 -4.94 -4.75
C TYR A 81 4.98 -6.23 -5.51
N THR A 82 4.87 -7.37 -4.85
CA THR A 82 5.15 -8.69 -5.44
C THR A 82 3.89 -9.46 -5.86
N GLY A 83 2.70 -8.93 -5.55
CA GLY A 83 1.43 -9.66 -5.64
C GLY A 83 0.87 -10.04 -4.27
N ASP A 84 1.76 -10.39 -3.33
CA ASP A 84 1.40 -10.78 -1.97
C ASP A 84 1.87 -9.77 -0.92
N ASP A 85 3.04 -9.17 -1.13
CA ASP A 85 3.68 -8.26 -0.19
C ASP A 85 3.86 -6.86 -0.76
N ILE A 86 3.78 -5.86 0.12
CA ILE A 86 4.17 -4.47 -0.15
C ILE A 86 5.34 -4.10 0.75
N THR A 87 6.46 -3.68 0.17
CA THR A 87 7.61 -3.14 0.89
C THR A 87 7.79 -1.67 0.55
N SER A 88 7.93 -0.82 1.57
CA SER A 88 8.27 0.59 1.40
C SER A 88 9.75 0.82 1.73
N MET A 89 10.44 1.56 0.87
CA MET A 89 11.84 1.96 1.04
C MET A 89 11.88 3.47 1.22
N ILE A 90 12.28 3.89 2.41
CA ILE A 90 12.09 5.26 2.89
C ILE A 90 13.45 5.81 3.31
N PRO A 91 13.90 6.92 2.70
CA PRO A 91 15.15 7.54 3.09
C PRO A 91 15.08 8.10 4.52
N ALA A 92 16.20 8.05 5.23
CA ALA A 92 16.35 8.58 6.59
C ALA A 92 16.00 10.08 6.72
N THR A 93 15.90 10.83 5.62
CA THR A 93 15.41 12.21 5.61
C THR A 93 13.94 12.34 6.05
N HIS A 94 13.19 11.25 6.04
CA HIS A 94 11.79 11.18 6.50
C HIS A 94 11.65 10.55 7.89
N ARG A 95 12.73 10.47 8.66
CA ARG A 95 12.70 9.98 10.05
C ARG A 95 11.66 10.73 10.87
N SER A 96 10.90 10.01 11.71
CA SER A 96 9.86 10.58 12.59
C SER A 96 8.70 11.30 11.88
N GLN A 97 8.58 11.17 10.56
CA GLN A 97 7.46 11.75 9.78
C GLN A 97 6.47 10.66 9.33
N HIS A 98 6.72 9.43 9.72
CA HIS A 98 5.95 8.29 9.29
C HIS A 98 4.69 8.16 10.15
N CYS A 99 3.56 7.90 9.52
CA CYS A 99 2.29 7.66 10.20
C CYS A 99 1.58 6.52 9.47
N GLY A 100 1.48 5.37 10.12
CA GLY A 100 0.96 4.16 9.48
C GLY A 100 1.31 2.90 10.25
N LEU A 101 0.96 1.78 9.64
CA LEU A 101 1.22 0.45 10.18
C LEU A 101 2.71 0.08 10.21
N CYS A 102 3.54 0.80 9.45
CA CYS A 102 5.00 0.65 9.49
C CYS A 102 5.66 1.44 10.64
N GLY A 103 4.87 1.96 11.59
CA GLY A 103 5.35 2.76 12.72
C GLY A 103 5.72 4.18 12.35
N ASP A 104 6.35 4.89 13.30
CA ASP A 104 6.68 6.32 13.18
C ASP A 104 8.08 6.60 12.60
N TYR A 105 8.88 5.54 12.36
CA TYR A 105 10.24 5.59 11.83
C TYR A 105 11.17 6.51 12.64
N ASN A 106 11.04 6.55 13.97
CA ASN A 106 11.91 7.38 14.83
C ASN A 106 13.22 6.69 15.26
N GLY A 107 13.42 5.41 14.92
CA GLY A 107 14.60 4.61 15.29
C GLY A 107 14.53 3.94 16.67
N GLN A 108 13.37 3.97 17.33
CA GLN A 108 13.08 3.24 18.57
C GLN A 108 12.13 2.08 18.27
N PHE A 109 12.69 0.94 17.84
CA PHE A 109 11.91 -0.26 17.48
C PHE A 109 10.94 -0.73 18.57
N SER A 110 11.28 -0.51 19.84
CA SER A 110 10.43 -0.85 20.99
C SER A 110 9.18 0.04 21.15
N ARG A 111 9.04 1.12 20.37
CA ARG A 111 7.98 2.13 20.49
C ARG A 111 7.37 2.52 19.15
N GLU A 112 7.26 1.57 18.23
CA GLU A 112 6.70 1.83 16.89
C GLU A 112 5.18 1.67 16.82
N LEU A 113 4.55 1.11 17.87
CA LEU A 113 3.10 0.89 17.93
C LEU A 113 2.35 2.18 18.31
N VAL A 114 2.44 3.20 17.45
CA VAL A 114 1.82 4.51 17.65
C VAL A 114 0.63 4.68 16.71
N SER A 115 -0.55 4.91 17.29
CA SER A 115 -1.80 5.15 16.58
C SER A 115 -1.80 6.51 15.85
N PRO A 116 -2.77 6.78 14.95
CA PRO A 116 -2.90 8.08 14.30
C PRO A 116 -3.08 9.25 15.26
N SER A 117 -3.57 9.01 16.49
CA SER A 117 -3.73 10.04 17.51
C SER A 117 -2.46 10.31 18.31
N GLY A 118 -1.32 9.71 17.94
CA GLY A 118 -0.05 9.81 18.66
C GLY A 118 -0.01 8.97 19.94
N CYS A 119 -0.92 8.02 20.10
CA CYS A 119 -1.02 7.20 21.30
C CYS A 119 -0.35 5.83 21.12
N ASN A 120 0.35 5.34 22.15
CA ASN A 120 0.87 3.97 22.16
C ASN A 120 -0.24 2.95 22.38
N VAL A 121 -0.23 1.89 21.57
CA VAL A 121 -1.13 0.74 21.70
C VAL A 121 -0.36 -0.50 22.15
N LYS A 122 -1.09 -1.49 22.68
CA LYS A 122 -0.48 -2.64 23.36
C LYS A 122 0.25 -3.61 22.41
N ASP A 123 -0.29 -3.81 21.21
CA ASP A 123 0.19 -4.80 20.24
C ASP A 123 -0.15 -4.40 18.78
N ALA A 124 0.38 -5.16 17.82
CA ALA A 124 0.17 -4.92 16.40
C ALA A 124 -1.30 -5.05 15.95
N THR A 125 -2.11 -5.85 16.65
CA THR A 125 -3.55 -6.00 16.33
C THR A 125 -4.30 -4.73 16.67
N ASP A 126 -4.03 -4.15 17.85
CA ASP A 126 -4.60 -2.87 18.23
C ASP A 126 -4.07 -1.75 17.34
N LEU A 127 -2.80 -1.81 16.92
CA LEU A 127 -2.29 -0.85 15.92
C LEU A 127 -3.11 -0.93 14.62
N ALA A 128 -3.29 -2.13 14.06
CA ALA A 128 -4.08 -2.35 12.86
C ALA A 128 -5.50 -1.79 12.98
N ARG A 129 -6.17 -2.06 14.11
CA ARG A 129 -7.52 -1.54 14.40
C ARG A 129 -7.57 -0.02 14.48
N SER A 130 -6.50 0.62 14.97
CA SER A 130 -6.44 2.09 15.10
C SER A 130 -6.30 2.83 13.76
N TYR A 131 -5.79 2.17 12.72
CA TYR A 131 -5.59 2.73 11.37
C TYR A 131 -6.73 2.38 10.38
N VAL A 132 -7.82 1.77 10.86
CA VAL A 132 -8.97 1.46 10.01
C VAL A 132 -9.59 2.75 9.46
N LEU A 133 -9.68 2.83 8.12
CA LEU A 133 -10.37 3.92 7.44
C LEU A 133 -11.88 3.73 7.60
N ARG A 134 -12.51 4.56 8.43
CA ARG A 134 -13.96 4.56 8.65
C ARG A 134 -14.66 5.33 7.52
N ASP A 135 -14.80 4.67 6.38
CA ASP A 135 -15.64 5.14 5.27
C ASP A 135 -17.05 4.50 5.35
N ASN A 136 -18.05 5.16 4.77
CA ASN A 136 -19.44 4.66 4.71
C ASN A 136 -19.58 3.31 3.97
N LYS A 137 -18.54 2.90 3.22
CA LYS A 137 -18.44 1.61 2.54
C LYS A 137 -17.93 0.50 3.46
N CYS A 138 -17.10 0.82 4.45
CA CYS A 138 -16.59 -0.13 5.43
C CYS A 138 -17.54 -0.18 6.63
N LYS A 139 -18.48 -1.12 6.62
CA LYS A 139 -19.52 -1.27 7.66
C LYS A 139 -19.03 -1.95 8.94
N GLU A 140 -17.76 -2.28 9.03
CA GLU A 140 -17.22 -2.99 10.18
C GLU A 140 -17.05 -2.03 11.36
N ASN A 141 -17.74 -2.31 12.45
CA ASN A 141 -17.64 -1.53 13.67
C ASN A 141 -16.44 -2.02 14.49
N ILE A 142 -15.25 -1.54 14.14
CA ILE A 142 -14.01 -1.84 14.86
C ILE A 142 -13.80 -0.80 15.97
N PRO A 143 -13.83 -1.21 17.26
CA PRO A 143 -13.60 -0.31 18.37
C PRO A 143 -12.21 0.34 18.29
N THR A 144 -12.11 1.62 18.66
CA THR A 144 -10.81 2.27 18.83
C THR A 144 -10.13 1.65 20.06
N PRO A 145 -8.90 1.13 19.93
CA PRO A 145 -8.17 0.61 21.08
C PRO A 145 -7.87 1.69 22.13
N PRO A 146 -7.82 1.32 23.42
CA PRO A 146 -7.50 2.26 24.49
C PRO A 146 -6.04 2.70 24.43
N CYS A 147 -5.77 3.88 25.00
CA CYS A 147 -4.41 4.41 25.06
C CYS A 147 -3.61 3.82 26.22
N VAL A 148 -2.36 3.43 25.98
CA VAL A 148 -1.45 2.98 27.03
C VAL A 148 -0.62 4.16 27.51
N ALA A 149 -0.91 4.63 28.72
CA ALA A 149 -0.17 5.69 29.39
C ALA A 149 1.15 5.13 29.99
N GLU A 150 2.24 5.22 29.22
CA GLU A 150 3.64 4.99 29.61
C GLU A 150 4.14 3.55 29.82
N PRO A 151 5.47 3.36 29.72
CA PRO A 151 6.11 2.74 28.57
C PRO A 151 5.79 1.25 28.47
N ILE A 152 5.68 0.75 27.23
CA ILE A 152 5.80 -0.68 26.99
C ILE A 152 7.18 -1.09 27.53
N ASN A 153 7.23 -1.82 28.63
CA ASN A 153 8.42 -2.54 29.06
C ASN A 153 8.71 -3.59 27.98
N VAL A 154 9.40 -3.21 26.90
CA VAL A 154 9.97 -4.15 25.94
C VAL A 154 11.27 -4.71 26.54
N GLY A 155 11.17 -5.27 27.73
CA GLY A 155 12.11 -6.24 28.23
C GLY A 155 11.64 -7.61 27.76
N GLU A 156 12.51 -8.37 27.12
CA GLU A 156 12.35 -9.79 26.74
C GLU A 156 11.76 -10.09 25.34
N ARG A 157 12.49 -9.72 24.28
CA ARG A 157 13.04 -10.64 23.24
C ARG A 157 13.37 -9.90 21.94
N TYR A 158 14.62 -9.44 21.84
CA TYR A 158 15.48 -9.74 20.69
C TYR A 158 16.95 -9.57 21.11
N GLN A 159 17.42 -10.45 22.00
CA GLN A 159 18.86 -10.76 22.05
C GLN A 159 19.11 -11.92 21.08
N SER A 160 19.44 -11.57 19.84
CA SER A 160 20.27 -12.34 18.90
C SER A 160 20.40 -11.43 17.69
N SER A 161 21.52 -10.84 17.34
CA SER A 161 22.90 -11.22 17.57
C SER A 161 23.72 -10.03 17.11
N ARG A 162 24.70 -9.64 17.93
CA ARG A 162 25.91 -9.02 17.41
C ARG A 162 26.44 -9.90 16.27
N LEU A 163 26.66 -9.32 15.10
CA LEU A 163 27.88 -9.36 14.30
C LEU A 163 27.73 -8.34 13.17
#